data_AF-A0A3N5ZQM3-F1
#
_entry.id   AF-A0A3N5ZQM3-F1
#
_cell.length_a   1.000
_cell.length_b   1.000
_cell.length_c   1.000
_cell.angle_alpha   90.00
_cell.angle_beta   90.00
_cell.angle_gamma   90.00
#
_symmetry.space_group_name_H-M   'P 1'
#
loop_
_entity.id
_entity.type
_entity.pdbx_description
1 polymer ?
#
loop_
_entity_poly.entity_id
_entity_poly.type
_entity_poly.pdbx_seq_one_letter_code
_entity_poly.pdbx_strand_id
1 'polypeptide(L)'
;MRKVTLLVVIALLSSATFAAGKYRFELVAKTGDLVGDQVIAAAVYPSVSGDSIAYRVHNVKTTYIVKDGAIVVRTGDQTLDKQKITDLGRAAISGSHLAYIATVEGGVSGIVLDGKFAVKGGDVIDGKKIGRVVDFALTGNRLAVTATDFSDESRVWLFFDGRYVEEVAGKAAALDCILAYPTSLSGRTQIVMNGEVVATTRGPDTDDPPPSFADGLELTWVSQPAFGGDSFAFVARSEPAHVYPFIVMDGHIIAKNGDTIDGIEITAASEPALNEDGSRIAFKATYTDPVSKKSCQGVVFGGVEDVAGVAQFALGEGLSTSLTIVNNGRAPVSGSIAFVHQDGSPWSVQTGSLSESTIPFDLAPGASKQVAGQASGALTVGHATITTQGGSVDCFSSFVMTQGSTLLTTATVLGHAPGTVLSLPAQKDEESQTGIAISNPSLDPVKVRLSLRNRNGTIVKSTIPAILNPLRVGGQVAAFLNELFSDVKQFEGTLRIEVEGPGEVVATGMIVRQALLSAVPVTRLNR
;
A
#
# COMPACT_ATOMS: atom_id res chain seq x y z
N MET A 1 -29.16 26.63 -42.91
CA MET A 1 -29.09 26.26 -41.49
C MET A 1 -29.11 24.74 -41.36
N ARG A 2 -27.96 24.11 -41.11
CA ARG A 2 -27.86 22.71 -40.69
C ARG A 2 -26.94 22.69 -39.47
N LYS A 3 -27.47 22.25 -38.33
CA LYS A 3 -26.72 22.06 -37.08
C LYS A 3 -25.79 20.86 -37.25
N VAL A 4 -24.49 21.09 -37.07
CA VAL A 4 -23.52 20.03 -36.80
C VAL A 4 -23.19 20.14 -35.32
N THR A 5 -23.70 19.20 -34.54
CA THR A 5 -23.33 19.01 -33.13
C THR A 5 -22.06 18.18 -33.14
N LEU A 6 -20.91 18.80 -32.86
CA LEU A 6 -19.64 18.12 -32.66
C LEU A 6 -19.55 17.73 -31.18
N LEU A 7 -19.76 16.44 -30.90
CA LEU A 7 -19.53 15.84 -29.59
C LEU A 7 -18.03 15.51 -29.48
N VAL A 8 -17.28 16.32 -28.73
CA VAL A 8 -15.88 16.01 -28.40
C VAL A 8 -15.89 15.16 -27.14
N VAL A 9 -15.62 13.87 -27.30
CA VAL A 9 -15.30 12.95 -26.20
C VAL A 9 -13.84 13.17 -25.84
N ILE A 10 -13.57 13.80 -24.70
CA ILE A 10 -12.24 13.83 -24.09
C ILE A 10 -12.04 12.49 -23.39
N ALA A 11 -11.14 11.66 -23.90
CA ALA A 11 -10.66 10.48 -23.21
C ALA A 11 -9.76 10.90 -22.06
N LEU A 12 -10.21 10.68 -20.82
CA LEU A 12 -9.37 10.66 -19.63
C LEU A 12 -8.61 9.34 -19.62
N LEU A 13 -7.35 9.36 -20.08
CA LEU A 13 -6.41 8.27 -19.81
C LEU A 13 -5.80 8.51 -18.44
N SER A 14 -6.30 7.83 -17.42
CA SER A 14 -5.64 7.69 -16.12
C SER A 14 -4.61 6.56 -16.23
N SER A 15 -3.33 6.89 -16.39
CA SER A 15 -2.24 5.95 -16.12
C SER A 15 -1.92 6.02 -14.62
N ALA A 16 -2.38 5.03 -13.86
CA ALA A 16 -1.91 4.83 -12.49
C ALA A 16 -0.46 4.35 -12.55
N THR A 17 0.46 5.16 -12.03
CA THR A 17 1.87 4.79 -11.87
C THR A 17 2.16 4.71 -10.38
N PHE A 18 2.39 3.49 -9.88
CA PHE A 18 2.75 3.20 -8.49
C PHE A 18 4.26 3.38 -8.30
N ALA A 19 4.66 4.21 -7.34
CA ALA A 19 6.05 4.51 -7.00
C ALA A 19 6.39 3.96 -5.60
N ALA A 20 7.68 3.67 -5.40
CA ALA A 20 8.26 3.07 -4.21
C ALA A 20 8.24 4.03 -3.00
N GLY A 21 7.13 4.02 -2.27
CA GLY A 21 6.95 4.66 -0.97
C GLY A 21 5.71 4.17 -0.23
N LYS A 22 5.18 3.01 -0.66
CA LYS A 22 3.75 2.69 -0.58
C LYS A 22 3.33 1.95 0.68
N TYR A 23 4.26 1.49 1.52
CA TYR A 23 3.95 0.58 2.61
C TYR A 23 4.58 1.04 3.92
N ARG A 24 3.75 1.11 4.96
CA ARG A 24 4.20 1.28 6.34
C ARG A 24 3.98 -0.01 7.10
N PHE A 25 5.03 -0.46 7.77
CA PHE A 25 5.04 -1.69 8.55
C PHE A 25 5.33 -1.39 10.00
N GLU A 26 4.69 -2.15 10.87
CA GLU A 26 4.95 -2.21 12.31
C GLU A 26 5.07 -3.68 12.75
N LEU A 27 5.87 -3.92 13.78
CA LEU A 27 6.07 -5.24 14.35
C LEU A 27 5.08 -5.43 15.50
N VAL A 28 3.96 -6.11 15.24
CA VAL A 28 2.86 -6.25 16.21
C VAL A 28 3.10 -7.34 17.26
N ALA A 29 4.00 -8.29 16.98
CA ALA A 29 4.46 -9.27 17.94
C ALA A 29 5.81 -9.83 17.54
N LYS A 30 6.72 -10.02 18.51
CA LYS A 30 8.06 -10.55 18.27
C LYS A 30 8.58 -11.42 19.41
N THR A 31 9.54 -12.30 19.13
CA THR A 31 10.24 -13.08 20.16
C THR A 31 10.69 -12.17 21.31
N GLY A 32 10.31 -12.52 22.53
CA GLY A 32 10.63 -11.74 23.74
C GLY A 32 9.49 -10.84 24.24
N ASP A 33 8.48 -10.56 23.43
CA ASP A 33 7.31 -9.81 23.87
C ASP A 33 6.47 -10.59 24.89
N LEU A 34 5.67 -9.86 25.67
CA LEU A 34 4.67 -10.44 26.55
C LEU A 34 3.32 -10.51 25.85
N VAL A 35 2.72 -11.69 25.84
CA VAL A 35 1.31 -11.88 25.47
C VAL A 35 0.61 -12.45 26.69
N GLY A 36 -0.22 -11.63 27.33
CA GLY A 36 -0.68 -11.88 28.68
C GLY A 36 0.48 -11.83 29.68
N ASP A 37 0.69 -12.90 30.43
CA ASP A 37 1.75 -13.05 31.43
C ASP A 37 2.96 -13.86 30.92
N GLN A 38 3.02 -14.16 29.61
CA GLN A 38 3.97 -15.12 29.06
C GLN A 38 4.85 -14.47 27.99
N VAL A 39 6.16 -14.75 28.09
CA VAL A 39 7.15 -14.34 27.09
C VAL A 39 7.01 -15.24 25.87
N ILE A 40 6.86 -14.64 24.70
CA ILE A 40 6.64 -15.40 23.47
C ILE A 40 7.97 -15.83 22.85
N ALA A 41 8.04 -17.09 22.41
CA ALA A 41 9.22 -17.62 21.73
C ALA A 41 9.20 -17.26 20.23
N ALA A 42 8.02 -17.27 19.60
CA ALA A 42 7.83 -16.66 18.29
C ALA A 42 6.34 -16.51 17.91
N ALA A 43 6.10 -15.64 16.92
CA ALA A 43 4.80 -15.36 16.32
C ALA A 43 4.84 -15.69 14.82
N VAL A 44 3.83 -16.43 14.32
CA VAL A 44 3.80 -17.03 12.96
C VAL A 44 2.35 -17.14 12.44
N TYR A 45 2.20 -17.46 11.15
CA TYR A 45 0.91 -17.67 10.49
C TYR A 45 -0.09 -16.51 10.68
N PRO A 46 0.26 -15.30 10.23
CA PRO A 46 -0.67 -14.19 10.31
C PRO A 46 -1.88 -14.39 9.38
N SER A 47 -2.99 -13.78 9.75
CA SER A 47 -4.19 -13.62 8.93
C SER A 47 -4.79 -12.24 9.21
N VAL A 48 -5.30 -11.59 8.16
CA VAL A 48 -5.77 -10.20 8.22
C VAL A 48 -7.22 -10.13 7.74
N SER A 49 -8.03 -9.29 8.38
CA SER A 49 -9.36 -8.91 7.91
C SER A 49 -9.69 -7.48 8.33
N GLY A 50 -9.98 -6.60 7.37
CA GLY A 50 -9.99 -5.16 7.61
C GLY A 50 -8.69 -4.70 8.28
N ASP A 51 -8.81 -4.02 9.43
CA ASP A 51 -7.69 -3.61 10.29
C ASP A 51 -7.36 -4.63 11.41
N SER A 52 -8.09 -5.74 11.49
CA SER A 52 -7.83 -6.79 12.47
C SER A 52 -6.75 -7.74 11.97
N ILE A 53 -5.98 -8.28 12.92
CA ILE A 53 -4.98 -9.32 12.68
C ILE A 53 -5.13 -10.47 13.68
N ALA A 54 -4.98 -11.70 13.19
CA ALA A 54 -4.84 -12.88 14.02
C ALA A 54 -3.55 -13.64 13.67
N TYR A 55 -2.92 -14.25 14.66
CA TYR A 55 -1.69 -15.01 14.48
C TYR A 55 -1.52 -16.08 15.56
N ARG A 56 -0.69 -17.07 15.23
CA ARG A 56 -0.27 -18.11 16.18
C ARG A 56 0.97 -17.64 16.92
N VAL A 57 0.94 -17.79 18.23
CA VAL A 57 2.10 -17.57 19.09
C VAL A 57 2.48 -18.88 19.76
N HIS A 58 3.78 -19.15 19.86
CA HIS A 58 4.28 -20.27 20.65
C HIS A 58 5.23 -19.79 21.76
N ASN A 59 5.09 -20.41 22.92
CA ASN A 59 6.06 -20.45 24.00
C ASN A 59 6.52 -21.93 24.14
N VAL A 60 7.55 -22.19 24.93
CA VAL A 60 8.15 -23.51 25.20
C VAL A 60 7.13 -24.60 25.53
N LYS A 61 6.02 -24.24 26.20
CA LYS A 61 5.01 -25.22 26.67
C LYS A 61 3.58 -24.95 26.20
N THR A 62 3.31 -23.79 25.62
CA THR A 62 1.95 -23.33 25.38
C THR A 62 1.88 -22.65 24.02
N THR A 63 0.86 -23.00 23.23
CA THR A 63 0.51 -22.29 22.00
C THR A 63 -0.72 -21.44 22.25
N TYR A 64 -0.79 -20.28 21.61
CA TYR A 64 -1.89 -19.32 21.69
C TYR A 64 -2.35 -18.95 20.28
N ILE A 65 -3.64 -18.69 20.12
CA ILE A 65 -4.14 -17.84 19.04
C ILE A 65 -4.38 -16.46 19.63
N VAL A 66 -3.76 -15.46 19.03
CA VAL A 66 -3.91 -14.06 19.39
C VAL A 66 -4.69 -13.36 18.29
N LYS A 67 -5.64 -12.51 18.66
CA LYS A 67 -6.35 -11.61 17.76
C LYS A 67 -6.29 -10.21 18.34
N ASP A 68 -5.79 -9.25 17.56
CA ASP A 68 -5.69 -7.83 17.95
C ASP A 68 -5.00 -7.64 19.32
N GLY A 69 -3.91 -8.38 19.54
CA GLY A 69 -3.14 -8.38 20.79
C GLY A 69 -3.76 -9.15 21.96
N ALA A 70 -5.00 -9.65 21.83
CA ALA A 70 -5.67 -10.42 22.88
C ALA A 70 -5.56 -11.93 22.65
N ILE A 71 -5.27 -12.69 23.72
CA ILE A 71 -5.33 -14.15 23.68
C ILE A 71 -6.80 -14.58 23.52
N VAL A 72 -7.11 -15.28 22.43
CA VAL A 72 -8.46 -15.82 22.19
C VAL A 72 -8.58 -17.24 22.71
N VAL A 73 -7.55 -18.06 22.49
CA VAL A 73 -7.49 -19.46 22.95
C VAL A 73 -6.05 -19.88 23.19
N ARG A 74 -5.83 -20.81 24.13
CA ARG A 74 -4.53 -21.43 24.37
C ARG A 74 -4.65 -22.94 24.58
N THR A 75 -3.55 -23.64 24.35
CA THR A 75 -3.42 -25.04 24.75
C THR A 75 -3.58 -25.17 26.27
N GLY A 76 -4.35 -26.15 26.70
CA GLY A 76 -4.72 -26.38 28.09
C GLY A 76 -6.12 -25.90 28.46
N ASP A 77 -6.73 -25.02 27.66
CA ASP A 77 -8.11 -24.59 27.86
C ASP A 77 -9.09 -25.76 27.62
N GLN A 78 -10.21 -25.77 28.36
CA GLN A 78 -11.30 -26.75 28.23
C GLN A 78 -12.54 -26.13 27.57
N THR A 79 -12.32 -25.25 26.59
CA THR A 79 -13.38 -24.43 25.97
C THR A 79 -14.08 -25.14 24.81
N LEU A 80 -13.48 -26.19 24.24
CA LEU A 80 -13.94 -26.84 23.03
C LEU A 80 -14.57 -28.20 23.35
N ASP A 81 -15.91 -28.26 23.32
CA ASP A 81 -16.69 -29.45 23.72
C ASP A 81 -16.34 -30.00 25.12
N LYS A 82 -15.88 -29.14 26.04
CA LYS A 82 -15.35 -29.50 27.38
C LYS A 82 -14.11 -30.42 27.32
N GLN A 83 -13.47 -30.53 26.17
CA GLN A 83 -12.22 -31.26 26.00
C GLN A 83 -11.04 -30.30 26.12
N LYS A 84 -9.95 -30.80 26.68
CA LYS A 84 -8.71 -30.03 26.83
C LYS A 84 -8.05 -29.88 25.47
N ILE A 85 -7.74 -28.65 25.06
CA ILE A 85 -6.97 -28.37 23.84
C ILE A 85 -5.51 -28.76 24.09
N THR A 86 -4.94 -29.62 23.24
CA THR A 86 -3.56 -30.10 23.32
C THR A 86 -2.64 -29.46 22.30
N ASP A 87 -3.16 -28.98 21.17
CA ASP A 87 -2.39 -28.27 20.14
C ASP A 87 -3.26 -27.24 19.40
N LEU A 88 -2.61 -26.22 18.83
CA LEU A 88 -3.23 -25.17 18.03
C LEU A 88 -2.40 -24.96 16.76
N GLY A 89 -3.08 -24.92 15.61
CA GLY A 89 -2.47 -24.67 14.30
C GLY A 89 -2.55 -23.20 13.86
N ARG A 90 -2.69 -22.97 12.56
CA ARG A 90 -2.90 -21.62 12.01
C ARG A 90 -4.31 -21.10 12.32
N ALA A 91 -4.46 -19.79 12.30
CA ALA A 91 -5.74 -19.10 12.39
C ALA A 91 -6.05 -18.37 11.07
N ALA A 92 -7.34 -18.15 10.81
CA ALA A 92 -7.81 -17.23 9.78
C ALA A 92 -8.93 -16.36 10.35
N ILE A 93 -8.99 -15.09 9.95
CA ILE A 93 -10.07 -14.17 10.27
C ILE A 93 -10.74 -13.66 9.00
N SER A 94 -12.05 -13.42 9.07
CA SER A 94 -12.78 -12.66 8.07
C SER A 94 -14.01 -12.00 8.71
N GLY A 95 -14.08 -10.68 8.63
CA GLY A 95 -14.97 -9.85 9.42
C GLY A 95 -14.88 -10.16 10.91
N SER A 96 -16.02 -10.49 11.54
CA SER A 96 -16.06 -10.85 12.96
C SER A 96 -15.63 -12.29 13.24
N HIS A 97 -15.54 -13.15 12.22
CA HIS A 97 -15.32 -14.58 12.40
C HIS A 97 -13.84 -14.91 12.61
N LEU A 98 -13.59 -15.89 13.47
CA LEU A 98 -12.27 -16.48 13.69
C LEU A 98 -12.35 -17.99 13.53
N ALA A 99 -11.53 -18.51 12.62
CA ALA A 99 -11.31 -19.94 12.46
C ALA A 99 -9.87 -20.32 12.83
N TYR A 100 -9.67 -21.50 13.43
CA TYR A 100 -8.34 -22.02 13.73
C TYR A 100 -8.34 -23.55 13.80
N ILE A 101 -7.19 -24.16 13.54
CA ILE A 101 -7.01 -25.60 13.75
C ILE A 101 -6.75 -25.85 15.24
N ALA A 102 -7.44 -26.82 15.82
CA ALA A 102 -7.21 -27.28 17.19
C ALA A 102 -7.18 -28.81 17.27
N THR A 103 -6.31 -29.31 18.14
CA THR A 103 -6.30 -30.71 18.57
C THR A 103 -6.70 -30.77 20.02
N VAL A 104 -7.59 -31.70 20.37
CA VAL A 104 -8.04 -31.94 21.74
C VAL A 104 -7.55 -33.28 22.28
N GLU A 105 -7.69 -33.47 23.59
CA GLU A 105 -7.38 -34.73 24.27
C GLU A 105 -8.07 -35.92 23.58
N GLY A 106 -7.31 -37.00 23.36
CA GLY A 106 -7.73 -38.11 22.49
C GLY A 106 -7.29 -37.99 21.03
N GLY A 107 -6.57 -36.91 20.67
CA GLY A 107 -5.93 -36.74 19.36
C GLY A 107 -6.88 -36.28 18.24
N VAL A 108 -8.12 -35.94 18.58
CA VAL A 108 -9.10 -35.44 17.61
C VAL A 108 -8.68 -34.04 17.19
N SER A 109 -8.40 -33.87 15.89
CA SER A 109 -8.02 -32.58 15.29
C SER A 109 -9.16 -32.08 14.41
N GLY A 110 -9.40 -30.76 14.41
CA GLY A 110 -10.45 -30.15 13.62
C GLY A 110 -10.27 -28.65 13.44
N ILE A 111 -11.18 -28.06 12.67
CA ILE A 111 -11.29 -26.60 12.55
C ILE A 111 -12.36 -26.14 13.52
N VAL A 112 -11.97 -25.17 14.32
CA VAL A 112 -12.84 -24.42 15.21
C VAL A 112 -13.24 -23.15 14.49
N LEU A 113 -14.53 -22.85 14.42
CA LEU A 113 -15.09 -21.58 13.97
C LEU A 113 -15.86 -20.98 15.14
N ASP A 114 -15.49 -19.76 15.54
CA ASP A 114 -16.13 -19.01 16.62
C ASP A 114 -16.31 -19.81 17.93
N GLY A 115 -15.26 -20.57 18.28
CA GLY A 115 -15.19 -21.35 19.51
C GLY A 115 -15.88 -22.72 19.47
N LYS A 116 -16.37 -23.18 18.32
CA LYS A 116 -16.96 -24.51 18.15
C LYS A 116 -16.31 -25.28 17.01
N PHE A 117 -16.19 -26.60 17.12
CA PHE A 117 -15.78 -27.40 15.98
C PHE A 117 -16.78 -27.24 14.83
N ALA A 118 -16.32 -26.70 13.71
CA ALA A 118 -17.06 -26.72 12.45
C ALA A 118 -16.92 -28.10 11.78
N VAL A 119 -15.73 -28.70 11.89
CA VAL A 119 -15.43 -30.05 11.40
C VAL A 119 -14.23 -30.63 12.13
N LYS A 120 -14.26 -31.94 12.44
CA LYS A 120 -13.15 -32.65 13.07
C LYS A 120 -12.99 -34.07 12.57
N GLY A 121 -11.81 -34.65 12.80
CA GLY A 121 -11.54 -36.05 12.53
C GLY A 121 -12.57 -36.95 13.22
N GLY A 122 -13.10 -37.90 12.47
CA GLY A 122 -14.16 -38.81 12.90
C GLY A 122 -15.58 -38.39 12.50
N ASP A 123 -15.80 -37.12 12.14
CA ASP A 123 -17.10 -36.66 11.63
C ASP A 123 -17.46 -37.38 10.34
N VAL A 124 -18.77 -37.52 10.08
CA VAL A 124 -19.29 -38.07 8.83
C VAL A 124 -19.95 -36.95 8.05
N ILE A 125 -19.39 -36.60 6.90
CA ILE A 125 -19.90 -35.57 6.00
C ILE A 125 -20.20 -36.23 4.66
N ASP A 126 -21.45 -36.10 4.21
CA ASP A 126 -21.94 -36.72 2.97
C ASP A 126 -21.64 -38.23 2.90
N GLY A 127 -21.89 -38.94 4.01
CA GLY A 127 -21.64 -40.38 4.13
C GLY A 127 -20.16 -40.77 4.24
N LYS A 128 -19.22 -39.83 4.18
CA LYS A 128 -17.78 -40.08 4.26
C LYS A 128 -17.23 -39.68 5.62
N LYS A 129 -16.43 -40.57 6.21
CA LYS A 129 -15.79 -40.32 7.49
C LYS A 129 -14.49 -39.54 7.29
N ILE A 130 -14.33 -38.44 8.01
CA ILE A 130 -13.15 -37.59 7.94
C ILE A 130 -12.02 -38.23 8.74
N GLY A 131 -10.87 -38.41 8.11
CA GLY A 131 -9.65 -38.88 8.75
C GLY A 131 -8.95 -37.74 9.49
N ARG A 132 -8.29 -36.86 8.72
CA ARG A 132 -7.50 -35.75 9.27
C ARG A 132 -7.77 -34.44 8.54
N VAL A 133 -8.07 -33.39 9.29
CA VAL A 133 -8.12 -32.03 8.74
C VAL A 133 -6.71 -31.55 8.41
N VAL A 134 -6.52 -31.09 7.17
CA VAL A 134 -5.22 -30.66 6.62
C VAL A 134 -5.12 -29.15 6.61
N ASP A 135 -6.13 -28.47 6.04
CA ASP A 135 -6.06 -27.04 5.79
C ASP A 135 -7.44 -26.37 5.69
N PHE A 136 -7.49 -25.04 5.74
CA PHE A 136 -8.75 -24.29 5.61
C PHE A 136 -8.61 -22.85 5.11
N ALA A 137 -9.62 -22.35 4.42
CA ALA A 137 -9.74 -20.93 4.05
C ALA A 137 -11.05 -20.36 4.59
N LEU A 138 -11.03 -19.10 5.02
CA LEU A 138 -12.18 -18.38 5.56
C LEU A 138 -12.42 -17.11 4.74
N THR A 139 -13.65 -16.88 4.28
CA THR A 139 -14.05 -15.65 3.59
C THR A 139 -15.49 -15.30 3.95
N GLY A 140 -15.67 -14.18 4.66
CA GLY A 140 -16.93 -13.87 5.33
C GLY A 140 -17.33 -15.00 6.29
N ASN A 141 -18.52 -15.55 6.09
CA ASN A 141 -19.06 -16.69 6.84
C ASN A 141 -18.85 -18.05 6.12
N ARG A 142 -18.04 -18.08 5.06
CA ARG A 142 -17.75 -19.28 4.27
C ARG A 142 -16.44 -19.89 4.71
N LEU A 143 -16.47 -21.18 5.05
CA LEU A 143 -15.31 -21.94 5.47
C LEU A 143 -15.09 -23.08 4.47
N ALA A 144 -13.96 -23.05 3.77
CA ALA A 144 -13.52 -24.18 2.95
C ALA A 144 -12.53 -25.01 3.73
N VAL A 145 -12.71 -26.34 3.75
CA VAL A 145 -11.87 -27.26 4.52
C VAL A 145 -11.28 -28.31 3.60
N THR A 146 -9.96 -28.42 3.63
CA THR A 146 -9.23 -29.55 3.06
C THR A 146 -8.98 -30.58 4.17
N ALA A 147 -9.44 -31.81 3.97
CA ALA A 147 -9.16 -32.92 4.88
C ALA A 147 -8.87 -34.21 4.09
N THR A 148 -8.22 -35.18 4.72
CA THR A 148 -8.09 -36.53 4.18
C THR A 148 -9.21 -37.40 4.71
N ASP A 149 -9.74 -38.28 3.86
CA ASP A 149 -10.53 -39.42 4.32
C ASP A 149 -9.61 -40.56 4.82
N PHE A 150 -10.19 -41.67 5.29
CA PHE A 150 -9.43 -42.83 5.76
C PHE A 150 -8.75 -43.63 4.63
N SER A 151 -8.99 -43.27 3.37
CA SER A 151 -8.23 -43.77 2.20
C SER A 151 -7.04 -42.87 1.85
N ASP A 152 -6.73 -41.87 2.67
CA ASP A 152 -5.70 -40.85 2.44
C ASP A 152 -5.92 -39.99 1.18
N GLU A 153 -7.12 -40.03 0.60
CA GLU A 153 -7.48 -39.10 -0.47
C GLU A 153 -7.80 -37.73 0.12
N SER A 154 -7.09 -36.69 -0.34
CA SER A 154 -7.39 -35.31 0.02
C SER A 154 -8.66 -34.85 -0.68
N ARG A 155 -9.69 -34.45 0.08
CA ARG A 155 -10.93 -33.86 -0.42
C ARG A 155 -11.11 -32.45 0.14
N VAL A 156 -11.93 -31.66 -0.56
CA VAL A 156 -12.31 -30.31 -0.13
C VAL A 156 -13.82 -30.27 0.09
N TRP A 157 -14.20 -29.90 1.31
CA TRP A 157 -15.60 -29.70 1.71
C TRP A 157 -15.85 -28.21 1.96
N LEU A 158 -16.98 -27.71 1.47
CA LEU A 158 -17.41 -26.33 1.69
C LEU A 158 -18.46 -26.26 2.80
N PHE A 159 -18.29 -25.28 3.68
CA PHE A 159 -19.20 -24.98 4.78
C PHE A 159 -19.67 -23.53 4.70
N PHE A 160 -20.94 -23.31 5.03
CA PHE A 160 -21.59 -22.01 5.12
C PHE A 160 -22.29 -21.91 6.47
N ASP A 161 -22.01 -20.87 7.26
CA ASP A 161 -22.53 -20.72 8.63
C ASP A 161 -22.29 -21.97 9.50
N GLY A 162 -21.13 -22.60 9.34
CA GLY A 162 -20.76 -23.83 10.06
C GLY A 162 -21.54 -25.09 9.64
N ARG A 163 -22.30 -25.04 8.54
CA ARG A 163 -23.01 -26.20 7.97
C ARG A 163 -22.40 -26.62 6.65
N TYR A 164 -22.25 -27.92 6.46
CA TYR A 164 -21.81 -28.50 5.19
C TYR A 164 -22.78 -28.11 4.05
N VAL A 165 -22.22 -27.74 2.91
CA VAL A 165 -22.97 -27.41 1.69
C VAL A 165 -22.72 -28.46 0.62
N GLU A 166 -21.46 -28.62 0.18
CA GLU A 166 -21.10 -29.52 -0.91
C GLU A 166 -19.62 -29.95 -0.87
N GLU A 167 -19.31 -31.09 -1.49
CA GLU A 167 -17.96 -31.57 -1.80
C GLU A 167 -17.61 -31.08 -3.20
N VAL A 168 -16.44 -30.46 -3.33
CA VAL A 168 -16.01 -29.97 -4.64
C VAL A 168 -14.98 -30.90 -5.25
N ALA A 169 -15.24 -31.31 -6.50
CA ALA A 169 -14.39 -32.24 -7.22
C ALA A 169 -13.03 -31.60 -7.59
N GLY A 170 -11.96 -32.10 -6.95
CA GLY A 170 -10.59 -31.68 -7.20
C GLY A 170 -10.16 -30.46 -6.36
N LYS A 171 -8.88 -30.43 -5.96
CA LYS A 171 -8.29 -29.34 -5.17
C LYS A 171 -8.43 -27.95 -5.81
N ALA A 172 -8.68 -27.88 -7.11
CA ALA A 172 -8.68 -26.62 -7.88
C ALA A 172 -10.06 -25.97 -8.05
N ALA A 173 -11.18 -26.68 -7.87
CA ALA A 173 -12.50 -26.17 -8.23
C ALA A 173 -13.30 -25.55 -7.07
N ALA A 174 -12.80 -25.61 -5.82
CA ALA A 174 -13.59 -25.29 -4.63
C ALA A 174 -13.69 -23.81 -4.25
N LEU A 175 -12.93 -22.93 -4.89
CA LEU A 175 -13.10 -21.48 -4.82
C LEU A 175 -12.60 -20.88 -6.13
N ASP A 176 -13.47 -20.25 -6.90
CA ASP A 176 -13.14 -19.56 -8.16
C ASP A 176 -12.10 -18.41 -8.04
N CYS A 177 -11.40 -18.22 -6.90
CA CYS A 177 -10.36 -17.18 -6.76
C CYS A 177 -9.12 -17.52 -5.89
N ILE A 178 -9.02 -18.62 -5.13
CA ILE A 178 -8.12 -18.60 -3.92
C ILE A 178 -7.27 -19.87 -3.70
N LEU A 179 -6.85 -20.60 -4.74
CA LEU A 179 -5.86 -21.67 -4.57
C LEU A 179 -4.78 -21.62 -5.65
N ALA A 180 -3.85 -20.69 -5.51
CA ALA A 180 -2.59 -20.76 -6.22
C ALA A 180 -1.67 -21.77 -5.53
N TYR A 181 -1.66 -22.99 -6.04
CA TYR A 181 -0.63 -23.95 -5.69
C TYR A 181 0.58 -23.73 -6.58
N PRO A 182 1.80 -23.82 -6.03
CA PRO A 182 2.98 -23.97 -6.86
C PRO A 182 2.87 -25.32 -7.61
N THR A 183 2.42 -25.28 -8.87
CA THR A 183 2.39 -26.47 -9.71
C THR A 183 3.80 -26.75 -10.18
N SER A 184 4.49 -27.67 -9.47
CA SER A 184 5.74 -28.28 -9.91
C SER A 184 5.48 -29.20 -11.13
N LEU A 185 5.05 -28.62 -12.24
CA LEU A 185 5.12 -29.27 -13.54
C LEU A 185 6.49 -28.88 -14.09
N SER A 186 7.39 -29.84 -14.26
CA SER A 186 8.72 -29.66 -14.91
C SER A 186 9.73 -28.71 -14.22
N GLY A 187 9.71 -28.59 -12.89
CA GLY A 187 10.67 -27.74 -12.15
C GLY A 187 10.32 -26.25 -12.18
N ARG A 188 9.09 -25.91 -12.58
CA ARG A 188 8.56 -24.54 -12.60
C ARG A 188 7.65 -24.32 -11.40
N THR A 189 7.52 -23.06 -11.02
CA THR A 189 6.46 -22.62 -10.13
C THR A 189 5.71 -21.45 -10.76
N GLN A 190 4.38 -21.57 -10.79
CA GLN A 190 3.49 -20.50 -11.23
C GLN A 190 2.51 -20.11 -10.12
N ILE A 191 2.15 -18.84 -10.10
CA ILE A 191 1.03 -18.30 -9.33
C ILE A 191 0.01 -17.84 -10.35
N VAL A 192 -1.21 -18.37 -10.22
CA VAL A 192 -2.33 -18.07 -11.13
C VAL A 192 -3.42 -17.39 -10.31
N MET A 193 -3.93 -16.27 -10.81
CA MET A 193 -5.05 -15.53 -10.23
C MET A 193 -6.07 -15.28 -11.33
N ASN A 194 -7.35 -15.62 -11.09
CA ASN A 194 -8.43 -15.44 -12.06
C ASN A 194 -8.14 -16.05 -13.46
N GLY A 195 -7.41 -17.16 -13.50
CA GLY A 195 -7.03 -17.84 -14.75
C GLY A 195 -5.80 -17.25 -15.46
N GLU A 196 -5.23 -16.17 -14.96
CA GLU A 196 -4.02 -15.54 -15.51
C GLU A 196 -2.79 -15.86 -14.67
N VAL A 197 -1.65 -16.10 -15.32
CA VAL A 197 -0.36 -16.30 -14.63
C VAL A 197 0.16 -14.94 -14.16
N VAL A 198 0.12 -14.70 -12.86
CA VAL A 198 0.58 -13.43 -12.25
C VAL A 198 2.05 -13.49 -11.82
N ALA A 199 2.60 -14.70 -11.61
CA ALA A 199 4.03 -14.90 -11.40
C ALA A 199 4.49 -16.26 -11.96
N THR A 200 5.66 -16.30 -12.59
CA THR A 200 6.30 -17.54 -13.07
C THR A 200 7.80 -17.50 -12.83
N THR A 201 8.37 -18.65 -12.48
CA THR A 201 9.83 -18.83 -12.42
C THR A 201 10.36 -19.28 -13.78
N ARG A 202 11.67 -19.14 -14.00
CA ARG A 202 12.32 -19.68 -15.20
C ARG A 202 12.12 -21.20 -15.28
N GLY A 203 11.67 -21.68 -16.43
CA GLY A 203 11.60 -23.10 -16.74
C GLY A 203 12.86 -23.61 -17.45
N PRO A 204 13.01 -24.94 -17.58
CA PRO A 204 14.19 -25.54 -18.20
C PRO A 204 14.24 -25.37 -19.73
N ASP A 205 13.13 -25.03 -20.40
CA ASP A 205 13.04 -25.01 -21.86
C ASP A 205 13.01 -23.58 -22.41
N THR A 206 13.62 -23.36 -23.58
CA THR A 206 13.69 -22.02 -24.22
C THR A 206 12.35 -21.51 -24.74
N ASP A 207 11.36 -22.40 -24.90
CA ASP A 207 10.01 -22.07 -25.37
C ASP A 207 9.09 -21.65 -24.20
N ASP A 208 9.63 -21.58 -22.99
CA ASP A 208 8.89 -21.25 -21.79
C ASP A 208 8.54 -19.76 -21.73
N PRO A 209 7.38 -19.40 -21.14
CA PRO A 209 7.09 -18.01 -20.87
C PRO A 209 8.23 -17.41 -20.04
N PRO A 210 8.62 -16.15 -20.31
CA PRO A 210 9.72 -15.51 -19.61
C PRO A 210 9.42 -15.47 -18.11
N PRO A 211 10.46 -15.56 -17.26
CA PRO A 211 10.32 -15.42 -15.82
C PRO A 211 9.68 -14.07 -15.49
N SER A 212 8.91 -14.04 -14.40
CA SER A 212 8.42 -12.79 -13.85
C SER A 212 9.56 -12.00 -13.21
N PHE A 213 9.36 -10.69 -13.11
CA PHE A 213 10.30 -9.77 -12.49
C PHE A 213 9.59 -9.01 -11.37
N ALA A 214 10.30 -8.73 -10.28
CA ALA A 214 9.87 -7.80 -9.25
C ALA A 214 10.96 -6.74 -9.04
N ASP A 215 10.60 -5.47 -9.23
CA ASP A 215 11.55 -4.33 -9.20
C ASP A 215 12.84 -4.58 -10.02
N GLY A 216 12.68 -5.18 -11.20
CA GLY A 216 13.78 -5.52 -12.11
C GLY A 216 14.59 -6.77 -11.74
N LEU A 217 14.26 -7.47 -10.65
CA LEU A 217 14.88 -8.74 -10.27
C LEU A 217 14.10 -9.92 -10.86
N GLU A 218 14.81 -10.80 -11.56
CA GLU A 218 14.25 -12.05 -12.07
C GLU A 218 13.90 -13.01 -10.92
N LEU A 219 12.67 -13.53 -10.93
CA LEU A 219 12.20 -14.46 -9.91
C LEU A 219 12.66 -15.90 -10.22
N THR A 220 13.41 -16.51 -9.31
CA THR A 220 13.89 -17.90 -9.43
C THR A 220 13.05 -18.89 -8.63
N TRP A 221 12.28 -18.40 -7.66
CA TRP A 221 11.38 -19.19 -6.86
C TRP A 221 10.22 -18.33 -6.35
N VAL A 222 9.01 -18.88 -6.30
CA VAL A 222 7.81 -18.23 -5.72
C VAL A 222 7.01 -19.23 -4.89
N SER A 223 6.30 -18.78 -3.85
CA SER A 223 5.41 -19.62 -3.02
C SER A 223 4.45 -18.81 -2.14
N GLN A 224 3.58 -19.50 -1.40
CA GLN A 224 2.71 -18.94 -0.35
C GLN A 224 1.96 -17.67 -0.81
N PRO A 225 1.12 -17.78 -1.85
CA PRO A 225 0.35 -16.64 -2.31
C PRO A 225 -0.76 -16.29 -1.30
N ALA A 226 -1.04 -15.00 -1.20
CA ALA A 226 -2.15 -14.40 -0.50
C ALA A 226 -2.88 -13.45 -1.46
N PHE A 227 -4.19 -13.35 -1.32
CA PHE A 227 -5.06 -12.60 -2.22
C PHE A 227 -5.99 -11.70 -1.42
N GLY A 228 -6.26 -10.51 -1.94
CA GLY A 228 -7.15 -9.52 -1.35
C GLY A 228 -7.61 -8.54 -2.41
N GLY A 229 -8.92 -8.48 -2.70
CA GLY A 229 -9.46 -7.69 -3.79
C GLY A 229 -8.82 -8.03 -5.14
N ASP A 230 -8.30 -7.01 -5.82
CA ASP A 230 -7.54 -7.13 -7.08
C ASP A 230 -6.02 -7.28 -6.84
N SER A 231 -5.58 -7.33 -5.58
CA SER A 231 -4.17 -7.43 -5.18
C SER A 231 -3.78 -8.85 -4.79
N PHE A 232 -2.48 -9.12 -4.94
CA PHE A 232 -1.88 -10.38 -4.55
C PHE A 232 -0.47 -10.18 -3.97
N ALA A 233 -0.14 -11.02 -3.00
CA ALA A 233 1.19 -11.05 -2.39
C ALA A 233 1.72 -12.48 -2.38
N PHE A 234 3.03 -12.66 -2.47
CA PHE A 234 3.66 -13.97 -2.43
C PHE A 234 5.12 -13.87 -1.97
N VAL A 235 5.67 -15.00 -1.57
CA VAL A 235 7.08 -15.11 -1.19
C VAL A 235 7.90 -15.45 -2.43
N ALA A 236 9.01 -14.75 -2.64
CA ALA A 236 9.90 -15.00 -3.76
C ALA A 236 11.38 -15.05 -3.37
N ARG A 237 12.21 -15.53 -4.32
CA ARG A 237 13.68 -15.43 -4.29
C ARG A 237 14.20 -15.02 -5.67
N SER A 238 15.40 -14.46 -5.71
CA SER A 238 16.10 -14.06 -6.94
C SER A 238 17.61 -14.32 -6.84
N GLU A 239 18.23 -14.63 -7.97
CA GLU A 239 19.68 -14.77 -8.09
C GLU A 239 20.34 -13.48 -8.60
N PRO A 240 21.64 -13.23 -8.32
CA PRO A 240 22.55 -13.99 -7.45
C PRO A 240 22.50 -13.55 -5.97
N ALA A 241 21.67 -12.55 -5.64
CA ALA A 241 21.83 -11.74 -4.44
C ALA A 241 20.92 -12.12 -3.25
N HIS A 242 19.85 -12.90 -3.44
CA HIS A 242 18.85 -13.13 -2.39
C HIS A 242 18.67 -14.62 -2.09
N VAL A 243 19.57 -15.15 -1.24
CA VAL A 243 19.42 -16.48 -0.63
C VAL A 243 18.16 -16.55 0.25
N TYR A 244 17.74 -15.40 0.79
CA TYR A 244 16.61 -15.30 1.71
C TYR A 244 15.31 -14.88 1.02
N PRO A 245 14.17 -15.44 1.46
CA PRO A 245 12.87 -15.10 0.89
C PRO A 245 12.48 -13.64 1.20
N PHE A 246 11.83 -13.01 0.22
CA PHE A 246 11.24 -11.67 0.30
C PHE A 246 9.76 -11.71 -0.11
N ILE A 247 8.98 -10.70 0.28
CA ILE A 247 7.57 -10.55 -0.13
C ILE A 247 7.49 -9.67 -1.36
N VAL A 248 6.79 -10.17 -2.38
CA VAL A 248 6.36 -9.40 -3.55
C VAL A 248 4.86 -9.17 -3.42
N MET A 249 4.41 -7.94 -3.66
CA MET A 249 2.99 -7.58 -3.75
C MET A 249 2.78 -6.73 -5.00
N ASP A 250 1.84 -7.14 -5.84
CA ASP A 250 1.49 -6.46 -7.11
C ASP A 250 2.72 -6.15 -7.98
N GLY A 251 3.70 -7.06 -8.03
CA GLY A 251 4.93 -6.93 -8.81
C GLY A 251 6.07 -6.12 -8.14
N HIS A 252 5.86 -5.63 -6.92
CA HIS A 252 6.85 -4.84 -6.16
C HIS A 252 7.37 -5.61 -4.96
N ILE A 253 8.66 -5.48 -4.66
CA ILE A 253 9.26 -6.06 -3.45
C ILE A 253 8.94 -5.14 -2.28
N ILE A 254 8.13 -5.64 -1.33
CA ILE A 254 7.65 -4.84 -0.20
C ILE A 254 8.37 -5.15 1.12
N ALA A 255 9.04 -6.30 1.22
CA ALA A 255 9.82 -6.67 2.40
C ALA A 255 10.92 -7.67 2.03
N LYS A 256 12.18 -7.37 2.33
CA LYS A 256 13.35 -8.20 2.01
C LYS A 256 14.40 -8.20 3.12
N ASN A 257 15.36 -9.11 3.01
CA ASN A 257 16.54 -9.14 3.87
C ASN A 257 17.29 -7.79 3.88
N GLY A 258 17.59 -7.27 5.06
CA GLY A 258 18.25 -5.98 5.28
C GLY A 258 17.29 -4.80 5.51
N ASP A 259 15.98 -4.98 5.29
CA ASP A 259 15.01 -3.93 5.63
C ASP A 259 14.92 -3.76 7.15
N THR A 260 14.70 -2.54 7.62
CA THR A 260 14.54 -2.22 9.04
C THR A 260 13.09 -1.90 9.36
N ILE A 261 12.48 -2.65 10.28
CA ILE A 261 11.10 -2.45 10.75
C ILE A 261 11.15 -2.25 12.26
N ASP A 262 10.64 -1.12 12.77
CA ASP A 262 10.73 -0.72 14.17
C ASP A 262 12.14 -0.82 14.78
N GLY A 263 13.15 -0.44 13.99
CA GLY A 263 14.55 -0.48 14.37
C GLY A 263 15.18 -1.88 14.37
N ILE A 264 14.47 -2.91 13.88
CA ILE A 264 14.97 -4.28 13.75
C ILE A 264 15.22 -4.59 12.27
N GLU A 265 16.45 -4.95 11.94
CA GLU A 265 16.81 -5.45 10.61
C GLU A 265 16.29 -6.89 10.44
N ILE A 266 15.43 -7.11 9.44
CA ILE A 266 14.89 -8.43 9.13
C ILE A 266 15.85 -9.21 8.22
N THR A 267 15.95 -10.52 8.46
CA THR A 267 16.78 -11.44 7.66
C THR A 267 15.99 -12.20 6.60
N ALA A 268 14.67 -12.30 6.75
CA ALA A 268 13.77 -12.93 5.79
C ALA A 268 12.32 -12.52 6.05
N ALA A 269 11.49 -12.58 5.00
CA ALA A 269 10.04 -12.39 5.09
C ALA A 269 9.29 -13.55 4.41
N SER A 270 8.18 -14.00 4.99
CA SER A 270 7.40 -15.16 4.50
C SER A 270 5.97 -15.15 5.02
N GLU A 271 5.13 -16.10 4.58
CA GLU A 271 3.75 -16.25 5.04
C GLU A 271 2.92 -14.95 4.94
N PRO A 272 2.82 -14.33 3.74
CA PRO A 272 1.99 -13.15 3.58
C PRO A 272 0.51 -13.50 3.79
N ALA A 273 -0.24 -12.53 4.29
CA ALA A 273 -1.69 -12.55 4.40
C ALA A 273 -2.23 -11.17 4.04
N LEU A 274 -3.22 -11.12 3.14
CA LEU A 274 -3.91 -9.90 2.74
C LEU A 274 -5.29 -9.85 3.37
N ASN A 275 -5.80 -8.63 3.63
CA ASN A 275 -7.21 -8.43 3.95
C ASN A 275 -8.08 -8.48 2.67
N GLU A 276 -9.39 -8.39 2.83
CA GLU A 276 -10.37 -8.60 1.76
C GLU A 276 -10.23 -7.63 0.58
N ASP A 277 -9.71 -6.42 0.78
CA ASP A 277 -9.53 -5.40 -0.27
C ASP A 277 -8.07 -5.22 -0.72
N GLY A 278 -7.12 -5.96 -0.14
CA GLY A 278 -5.70 -5.89 -0.46
C GLY A 278 -4.98 -4.66 0.11
N SER A 279 -5.64 -3.81 0.88
CA SER A 279 -5.04 -2.59 1.43
C SER A 279 -4.23 -2.80 2.71
N ARG A 280 -4.35 -3.97 3.34
CA ARG A 280 -3.56 -4.39 4.50
C ARG A 280 -2.86 -5.70 4.20
N ILE A 281 -1.65 -5.81 4.74
CA ILE A 281 -0.83 -7.01 4.64
C ILE A 281 -0.21 -7.32 6.01
N ALA A 282 -0.16 -8.60 6.34
CA ALA A 282 0.68 -9.12 7.39
C ALA A 282 1.64 -10.16 6.83
N PHE A 283 2.79 -10.33 7.45
CA PHE A 283 3.71 -11.40 7.11
C PHE A 283 4.57 -11.78 8.31
N LYS A 284 5.16 -12.98 8.26
CA LYS A 284 6.16 -13.42 9.22
C LYS A 284 7.53 -12.85 8.85
N ALA A 285 8.11 -12.07 9.75
CA ALA A 285 9.50 -11.63 9.67
C ALA A 285 10.40 -12.57 10.48
N THR A 286 11.57 -12.89 9.93
CA THR A 286 12.68 -13.49 10.67
C THR A 286 13.75 -12.42 10.87
N TYR A 287 14.39 -12.38 12.03
CA TYR A 287 15.45 -11.43 12.35
C TYR A 287 16.47 -12.05 13.30
N THR A 288 17.63 -11.42 13.46
CA THR A 288 18.62 -11.83 14.46
C THR A 288 18.54 -10.90 15.65
N ASP A 289 18.26 -11.44 16.83
CA ASP A 289 18.23 -10.63 18.05
C ASP A 289 19.61 -10.00 18.31
N PRO A 290 19.70 -8.68 18.47
CA PRO A 290 20.97 -7.98 18.50
C PRO A 290 21.84 -8.37 19.72
N VAL A 291 21.23 -8.85 20.80
CA VAL A 291 21.90 -9.18 22.06
C VAL A 291 22.31 -10.66 22.10
N SER A 292 21.34 -11.57 21.94
CA SER A 292 21.53 -13.01 22.03
C SER A 292 22.08 -13.66 20.77
N LYS A 293 22.05 -12.94 19.63
CA LYS A 293 22.43 -13.43 18.29
C LYS A 293 21.63 -14.64 17.82
N LYS A 294 20.49 -14.93 18.45
CA LYS A 294 19.61 -16.01 18.06
C LYS A 294 18.70 -15.56 16.93
N SER A 295 18.33 -16.50 16.06
CA SER A 295 17.24 -16.30 15.11
C SER A 295 15.92 -16.18 15.86
N CYS A 296 15.20 -15.11 15.59
CA CYS A 296 13.91 -14.79 16.17
C CYS A 296 12.86 -14.64 15.07
N GLN A 297 11.59 -14.66 15.46
CA GLN A 297 10.47 -14.47 14.53
C GLN A 297 9.46 -13.50 15.11
N GLY A 298 8.81 -12.77 14.22
CA GLY A 298 7.73 -11.87 14.57
C GLY A 298 6.70 -11.77 13.46
N VAL A 299 5.57 -11.17 13.78
CA VAL A 299 4.52 -10.82 12.84
C VAL A 299 4.62 -9.34 12.57
N VAL A 300 4.79 -9.00 11.30
CA VAL A 300 4.70 -7.65 10.80
C VAL A 300 3.29 -7.43 10.29
N PHE A 301 2.73 -6.29 10.61
CA PHE A 301 1.46 -5.81 10.09
C PHE A 301 1.67 -4.45 9.43
N GLY A 302 0.97 -4.19 8.35
CA GLY A 302 1.10 -2.94 7.65
C GLY A 302 0.03 -2.77 6.59
N GLY A 303 0.12 -1.67 5.89
CA GLY A 303 -0.83 -1.35 4.85
C GLY A 303 -0.21 -0.46 3.79
N VAL A 304 -1.00 -0.29 2.73
CA VAL A 304 -0.73 0.70 1.71
C VAL A 304 -0.93 2.08 2.35
N GLU A 305 0.16 2.81 2.60
CA GLU A 305 0.12 4.25 2.82
C GLU A 305 0.47 4.90 1.48
N ASP A 306 -0.51 5.55 0.85
CA ASP A 306 -0.23 6.37 -0.34
C ASP A 306 -0.13 7.84 0.06
N VAL A 307 0.84 8.52 -0.54
CA VAL A 307 1.10 9.93 -0.32
C VAL A 307 0.82 10.66 -1.61
N ALA A 308 -0.08 11.64 -1.57
CA ALA A 308 -0.28 12.61 -2.63
C ALA A 308 0.01 14.01 -2.10
N GLY A 309 0.26 14.96 -2.98
CA GLY A 309 0.46 16.33 -2.55
C GLY A 309 0.10 17.35 -3.60
N VAL A 310 -0.06 18.58 -3.13
CA VAL A 310 -0.05 19.80 -3.94
C VAL A 310 1.07 20.68 -3.40
N ALA A 311 2.07 20.99 -4.23
CA ALA A 311 3.25 21.73 -3.80
C ALA A 311 2.98 23.22 -3.54
N GLN A 312 1.78 23.71 -3.86
CA GLN A 312 1.37 25.09 -3.63
C GLN A 312 -0.01 25.14 -2.97
N PHE A 313 -0.05 25.76 -1.80
CA PHE A 313 -1.26 26.18 -1.12
C PHE A 313 -1.00 27.58 -0.54
N ALA A 314 -1.82 28.56 -0.89
CA ALA A 314 -1.57 29.95 -0.52
C ALA A 314 -2.86 30.71 -0.18
N LEU A 315 -2.78 31.55 0.85
CA LEU A 315 -3.90 32.32 1.38
C LEU A 315 -3.45 33.75 1.70
N GLY A 316 -4.31 34.73 1.45
CA GLY A 316 -4.04 36.15 1.76
C GLY A 316 -3.78 36.97 0.50
N GLU A 317 -3.72 38.30 0.65
CA GLU A 317 -3.49 39.25 -0.46
C GLU A 317 -4.41 39.06 -1.69
N GLY A 318 -5.66 38.67 -1.45
CA GLY A 318 -6.63 38.40 -2.52
C GLY A 318 -6.54 37.00 -3.13
N LEU A 319 -5.51 36.21 -2.77
CA LEU A 319 -5.40 34.80 -3.13
C LEU A 319 -6.10 33.93 -2.10
N SER A 320 -6.93 33.01 -2.59
CA SER A 320 -7.49 31.91 -1.80
C SER A 320 -7.26 30.59 -2.52
N THR A 321 -7.06 29.54 -1.74
CA THR A 321 -6.85 28.19 -2.25
C THR A 321 -7.84 27.23 -1.59
N SER A 322 -8.39 26.32 -2.38
CA SER A 322 -9.12 25.16 -1.87
C SER A 322 -8.50 23.87 -2.39
N LEU A 323 -8.36 22.88 -1.51
CA LEU A 323 -7.93 21.53 -1.85
C LEU A 323 -9.16 20.65 -1.97
N THR A 324 -9.26 19.87 -3.04
CA THR A 324 -10.27 18.81 -3.15
C THR A 324 -9.55 17.47 -3.26
N ILE A 325 -10.03 16.49 -2.50
CA ILE A 325 -9.62 15.08 -2.58
C ILE A 325 -10.82 14.23 -3.01
N VAL A 326 -10.57 13.22 -3.84
CA VAL A 326 -11.60 12.33 -4.38
C VAL A 326 -11.13 10.89 -4.27
N ASN A 327 -11.95 10.03 -3.66
CA ASN A 327 -11.75 8.59 -3.69
C ASN A 327 -12.40 8.01 -4.95
N ASN A 328 -11.61 7.80 -6.01
CA ASN A 328 -12.07 7.13 -7.23
C ASN A 328 -11.92 5.59 -7.17
N GLY A 329 -11.45 5.06 -6.02
CA GLY A 329 -11.32 3.63 -5.77
C GLY A 329 -12.66 2.95 -5.48
N ARG A 330 -12.60 1.61 -5.36
CA ARG A 330 -13.75 0.75 -5.05
C ARG A 330 -13.92 0.47 -3.55
N ALA A 331 -12.89 0.77 -2.75
CA ALA A 331 -12.88 0.61 -1.30
C ALA A 331 -12.92 1.98 -0.60
N PRO A 332 -13.45 2.07 0.63
CA PRO A 332 -13.34 3.29 1.43
C PRO A 332 -11.87 3.63 1.70
N VAL A 333 -11.54 4.92 1.75
CA VAL A 333 -10.20 5.42 2.03
C VAL A 333 -10.27 6.43 3.17
N SER A 334 -9.49 6.20 4.21
CA SER A 334 -9.31 7.15 5.31
C SER A 334 -7.93 7.77 5.24
N GLY A 335 -7.70 8.88 5.95
CA GLY A 335 -6.41 9.54 5.92
C GLY A 335 -6.41 10.92 6.54
N SER A 336 -5.37 11.69 6.24
CA SER A 336 -5.21 13.06 6.72
C SER A 336 -4.63 13.98 5.65
N ILE A 337 -5.01 15.25 5.74
CA ILE A 337 -4.41 16.35 4.98
C ILE A 337 -3.58 17.17 5.95
N ALA A 338 -2.27 17.20 5.77
CA ALA A 338 -1.36 18.06 6.52
C ALA A 338 -1.04 19.33 5.72
N PHE A 339 -1.21 20.48 6.33
CA PHE A 339 -0.79 21.78 5.80
C PHE A 339 0.53 22.19 6.44
N VAL A 340 1.47 22.62 5.60
CA VAL A 340 2.86 22.85 6.04
C VAL A 340 3.37 24.14 5.42
N HIS A 341 3.98 24.99 6.23
CA HIS A 341 4.64 26.21 5.81
C HIS A 341 5.84 25.91 4.89
N GLN A 342 6.35 26.92 4.17
CA GLN A 342 7.57 26.77 3.37
C GLN A 342 8.77 26.30 4.19
N ASP A 343 8.76 26.61 5.50
CA ASP A 343 9.79 26.22 6.46
C ASP A 343 9.73 24.77 6.96
N GLY A 344 8.71 24.01 6.56
CA GLY A 344 8.49 22.65 7.05
C GLY A 344 7.74 22.60 8.39
N SER A 345 7.44 23.74 9.02
CA SER A 345 6.61 23.77 10.21
C SER A 345 5.13 23.53 9.88
N PRO A 346 4.35 22.89 10.77
CA PRO A 346 2.91 22.73 10.56
C PRO A 346 2.20 24.09 10.44
N TRP A 347 1.33 24.23 9.45
CA TRP A 347 0.55 25.44 9.20
C TRP A 347 -0.92 25.22 9.58
N SER A 348 -1.39 25.87 10.64
CA SER A 348 -2.83 25.85 10.98
C SER A 348 -3.64 26.66 9.97
N VAL A 349 -4.36 25.96 9.09
CA VAL A 349 -5.22 26.59 8.08
C VAL A 349 -6.63 26.74 8.63
N GLN A 350 -7.15 27.96 8.56
CA GLN A 350 -8.52 28.24 8.96
C GLN A 350 -9.51 27.76 7.88
N THR A 351 -10.38 26.83 8.25
CA THR A 351 -11.37 26.17 7.38
C THR A 351 -12.74 26.25 8.07
N GLY A 352 -13.54 27.25 7.69
CA GLY A 352 -14.78 27.53 8.42
C GLY A 352 -14.49 28.01 9.84
N SER A 353 -14.93 27.25 10.84
CA SER A 353 -14.69 27.52 12.27
C SER A 353 -13.50 26.75 12.85
N LEU A 354 -12.85 25.88 12.06
CA LEU A 354 -11.71 25.07 12.49
C LEU A 354 -10.40 25.75 12.10
N SER A 355 -9.37 25.63 12.94
CA SER A 355 -8.00 26.06 12.65
C SER A 355 -7.05 24.93 13.04
N GLU A 356 -6.71 24.11 12.06
CA GLU A 356 -5.97 22.86 12.27
C GLU A 356 -4.86 22.76 11.23
N SER A 357 -3.71 22.21 11.63
CA SER A 357 -2.62 21.92 10.69
C SER A 357 -2.78 20.56 10.03
N THR A 358 -3.61 19.68 10.60
CA THR A 358 -3.92 18.36 10.06
C THR A 358 -5.43 18.11 10.12
N ILE A 359 -6.04 17.79 8.99
CA ILE A 359 -7.47 17.53 8.88
C ILE A 359 -7.69 16.06 8.51
N PRO A 360 -8.29 15.24 9.38
CA PRO A 360 -8.61 13.86 9.06
C PRO A 360 -9.73 13.79 8.03
N PHE A 361 -9.80 12.71 7.26
CA PHE A 361 -10.91 12.40 6.38
C PHE A 361 -11.20 10.90 6.33
N ASP A 362 -12.43 10.61 5.94
CA ASP A 362 -12.92 9.28 5.60
C ASP A 362 -13.83 9.44 4.38
N LEU A 363 -13.52 8.72 3.31
CA LEU A 363 -14.18 8.82 2.02
C LEU A 363 -14.66 7.43 1.57
N ALA A 364 -15.97 7.27 1.48
CA ALA A 364 -16.56 6.14 0.76
C ALA A 364 -16.12 6.13 -0.72
N PRO A 365 -16.24 4.99 -1.42
CA PRO A 365 -16.02 4.91 -2.87
C PRO A 365 -16.82 5.98 -3.63
N GLY A 366 -16.16 6.75 -4.51
CA GLY A 366 -16.74 7.84 -5.28
C GLY A 366 -17.01 9.14 -4.50
N ALA A 367 -16.70 9.19 -3.21
CA ALA A 367 -16.88 10.39 -2.39
C ALA A 367 -15.70 11.38 -2.55
N SER A 368 -15.97 12.65 -2.25
CA SER A 368 -14.97 13.72 -2.25
C SER A 368 -15.07 14.59 -1.01
N LYS A 369 -13.94 15.19 -0.61
CA LYS A 369 -13.89 16.23 0.43
C LYS A 369 -13.17 17.46 -0.10
N GLN A 370 -13.76 18.63 0.13
CA GLN A 370 -13.14 19.92 -0.16
C GLN A 370 -12.74 20.60 1.15
N VAL A 371 -11.53 21.15 1.17
CA VAL A 371 -10.99 21.98 2.23
C VAL A 371 -10.67 23.35 1.64
N ALA A 372 -11.50 24.35 1.95
CA ALA A 372 -11.29 25.72 1.50
C ALA A 372 -10.63 26.55 2.59
N GLY A 373 -9.43 27.06 2.32
CA GLY A 373 -8.74 27.97 3.23
C GLY A 373 -9.37 29.36 3.20
N GLN A 374 -9.55 29.97 4.37
CA GLN A 374 -10.05 31.35 4.46
C GLN A 374 -8.90 32.33 4.26
N ALA A 375 -8.93 33.08 3.16
CA ALA A 375 -7.97 34.14 2.91
C ALA A 375 -8.23 35.32 3.85
N SER A 376 -7.29 35.58 4.77
CA SER A 376 -7.27 36.80 5.57
C SER A 376 -5.83 37.25 5.82
N GLY A 377 -5.61 38.56 5.85
CA GLY A 377 -4.30 39.15 6.16
C GLY A 377 -3.26 39.01 5.05
N ALA A 378 -1.99 38.99 5.49
CA ALA A 378 -0.81 38.92 4.64
C ALA A 378 -0.71 37.56 3.93
N LEU A 379 -0.07 37.54 2.76
CA LEU A 379 0.13 36.32 2.00
C LEU A 379 0.93 35.29 2.81
N THR A 380 0.33 34.13 3.00
CA THR A 380 0.97 32.95 3.59
C THR A 380 1.02 31.85 2.53
N VAL A 381 2.20 31.24 2.38
CA VAL A 381 2.47 30.21 1.38
C VAL A 381 2.94 28.94 2.08
N GLY A 382 2.51 27.81 1.54
CA GLY A 382 2.89 26.49 1.97
C GLY A 382 2.51 25.44 0.95
N HIS A 383 2.34 24.23 1.42
CA HIS A 383 1.85 23.11 0.62
C HIS A 383 0.93 22.22 1.45
N ALA A 384 0.30 21.26 0.79
CA ALA A 384 -0.49 20.24 1.46
C ALA A 384 -0.02 18.84 1.06
N THR A 385 0.13 17.99 2.07
CA THR A 385 0.45 16.56 1.93
C THR A 385 -0.77 15.76 2.35
N ILE A 386 -1.15 14.80 1.54
CA ILE A 386 -2.28 13.91 1.76
C ILE A 386 -1.71 12.52 2.01
N THR A 387 -1.94 11.99 3.20
CA THR A 387 -1.61 10.61 3.55
C THR A 387 -2.89 9.81 3.61
N THR A 388 -2.92 8.68 2.92
CA THR A 388 -4.09 7.81 2.83
C THR A 388 -3.79 6.45 3.41
N GLN A 389 -4.81 5.81 3.96
CA GLN A 389 -4.83 4.44 4.43
C GLN A 389 -6.00 3.73 3.72
N GLY A 390 -5.77 2.52 3.22
CA GLY A 390 -6.85 1.77 2.57
C GLY A 390 -6.95 1.99 1.05
N GLY A 391 -6.07 2.79 0.45
CA GLY A 391 -6.09 3.08 -0.99
C GLY A 391 -5.43 4.42 -1.34
N SER A 392 -5.68 4.91 -2.55
CA SER A 392 -5.17 6.20 -3.06
C SER A 392 -6.32 7.20 -3.28
N VAL A 393 -6.02 8.49 -3.20
CA VAL A 393 -6.96 9.55 -3.60
C VAL A 393 -6.38 10.42 -4.72
N ASP A 394 -7.24 10.88 -5.61
CA ASP A 394 -6.89 11.98 -6.50
C ASP A 394 -7.05 13.30 -5.73
N CYS A 395 -6.17 14.26 -5.97
CA CYS A 395 -6.27 15.57 -5.36
C CYS A 395 -6.00 16.70 -6.33
N PHE A 396 -6.57 17.87 -6.07
CA PHE A 396 -6.31 19.09 -6.85
C PHE A 396 -6.51 20.35 -6.03
N SER A 397 -5.70 21.36 -6.33
CA SER A 397 -5.72 22.68 -5.69
C SER A 397 -6.33 23.70 -6.62
N SER A 398 -7.38 24.38 -6.18
CA SER A 398 -8.07 25.44 -6.92
C SER A 398 -7.74 26.80 -6.31
N PHE A 399 -7.08 27.63 -7.10
CA PHE A 399 -6.68 28.99 -6.78
C PHE A 399 -7.71 29.99 -7.31
N VAL A 400 -8.07 30.94 -6.46
CA VAL A 400 -8.92 32.08 -6.82
C VAL A 400 -8.20 33.34 -6.40
N MET A 401 -7.93 34.22 -7.36
CA MET A 401 -7.32 35.52 -7.11
C MET A 401 -8.35 36.62 -7.32
N THR A 402 -8.52 37.49 -6.32
CA THR A 402 -9.37 38.67 -6.38
C THR A 402 -8.59 39.95 -6.12
N GLN A 403 -9.04 41.05 -6.71
CA GLN A 403 -8.60 42.41 -6.38
C GLN A 403 -9.79 43.16 -5.80
N GLY A 404 -9.81 43.30 -4.48
CA GLY A 404 -11.02 43.71 -3.76
C GLY A 404 -12.15 42.69 -3.99
N SER A 405 -13.28 43.16 -4.52
CA SER A 405 -14.43 42.31 -4.87
C SER A 405 -14.41 41.76 -6.30
N THR A 406 -13.40 42.11 -7.10
CA THR A 406 -13.32 41.68 -8.50
C THR A 406 -12.52 40.40 -8.63
N LEU A 407 -13.13 39.37 -9.22
CA LEU A 407 -12.41 38.15 -9.61
C LEU A 407 -11.44 38.49 -10.74
N LEU A 408 -10.15 38.22 -10.53
CA LEU A 408 -9.14 38.37 -11.58
C LEU A 408 -8.96 37.09 -12.37
N THR A 409 -8.73 35.97 -11.68
CA THR A 409 -8.42 34.69 -12.32
C THR A 409 -8.70 33.51 -11.40
N THR A 410 -8.95 32.36 -12.03
CA THR A 410 -9.00 31.06 -11.36
C THR A 410 -8.08 30.09 -12.09
N ALA A 411 -7.48 29.17 -11.34
CA ALA A 411 -6.70 28.08 -11.91
C ALA A 411 -6.80 26.86 -11.00
N THR A 412 -6.87 25.67 -11.60
CA THR A 412 -6.87 24.41 -10.84
C THR A 412 -5.69 23.57 -11.29
N VAL A 413 -4.86 23.16 -10.35
CA VAL A 413 -3.70 22.31 -10.59
C VAL A 413 -3.96 20.94 -9.96
N LEU A 414 -3.72 19.88 -10.72
CA LEU A 414 -3.76 18.52 -10.20
C LEU A 414 -2.59 18.31 -9.24
N GLY A 415 -2.88 17.71 -8.09
CA GLY A 415 -1.85 17.11 -7.25
C GLY A 415 -1.39 15.78 -7.82
N HIS A 416 -0.32 15.25 -7.25
CA HIS A 416 0.23 13.97 -7.68
C HIS A 416 0.98 13.29 -6.53
N ALA A 417 1.13 11.97 -6.58
CA ALA A 417 2.04 11.27 -5.67
C ALA A 417 3.50 11.71 -5.92
N PRO A 418 4.37 11.74 -4.89
CA PRO A 418 5.76 12.13 -5.03
C PRO A 418 6.50 11.41 -6.16
N GLY A 419 7.57 12.01 -6.67
CA GLY A 419 8.44 11.34 -7.63
C GLY A 419 9.87 11.86 -7.64
N THR A 420 10.77 11.04 -8.15
CA THR A 420 12.20 11.36 -8.30
C THR A 420 12.52 12.11 -9.59
N VAL A 421 11.69 11.97 -10.62
CA VAL A 421 11.82 12.68 -11.89
C VAL A 421 10.47 13.23 -12.31
N LEU A 422 10.35 14.55 -12.35
CA LEU A 422 9.14 15.25 -12.79
C LEU A 422 9.45 16.11 -14.02
N SER A 423 8.43 16.36 -14.84
CA SER A 423 8.52 17.29 -15.96
C SER A 423 7.25 18.11 -16.10
N LEU A 424 7.41 19.37 -16.52
CA LEU A 424 6.31 20.27 -16.83
C LEU A 424 6.67 21.20 -18.00
N PRO A 425 5.70 21.58 -18.84
CA PRO A 425 5.87 22.65 -19.82
C PRO A 425 6.35 23.94 -19.15
N ALA A 426 7.34 24.60 -19.73
CA ALA A 426 7.86 25.84 -19.21
C ALA A 426 8.06 26.87 -20.33
N GLN A 427 7.64 28.10 -20.02
CA GLN A 427 7.75 29.28 -20.84
C GLN A 427 8.32 30.45 -20.02
N LYS A 428 9.15 31.25 -20.68
CA LYS A 428 9.63 32.54 -20.20
C LYS A 428 9.79 33.48 -21.39
N ASP A 429 9.10 34.60 -21.33
CA ASP A 429 9.29 35.76 -22.21
C ASP A 429 8.99 37.06 -21.44
N GLU A 430 8.74 38.16 -22.15
CA GLU A 430 8.49 39.47 -21.55
C GLU A 430 7.10 39.57 -20.88
N GLU A 431 6.13 38.76 -21.32
CA GLU A 431 4.74 38.83 -20.85
C GLU A 431 4.34 37.61 -20.00
N SER A 432 5.04 36.49 -20.16
CA SER A 432 4.72 35.18 -19.61
C SER A 432 5.90 34.59 -18.84
N GLN A 433 5.63 34.10 -17.64
CA GLN A 433 6.60 33.35 -16.86
C GLN A 433 5.98 32.13 -16.20
N THR A 434 6.73 31.03 -16.23
CA THR A 434 6.38 29.84 -15.45
C THR A 434 6.82 30.01 -14.00
N GLY A 435 5.85 29.97 -13.09
CA GLY A 435 6.06 29.75 -11.67
C GLY A 435 6.07 28.26 -11.36
N ILE A 436 6.96 27.85 -10.47
CA ILE A 436 7.07 26.49 -9.98
C ILE A 436 7.11 26.48 -8.45
N ALA A 437 6.36 25.56 -7.86
CA ALA A 437 6.53 25.17 -6.47
C ALA A 437 7.03 23.72 -6.38
N ILE A 438 7.98 23.46 -5.49
CA ILE A 438 8.53 22.13 -5.19
C ILE A 438 8.47 21.93 -3.69
N SER A 439 7.82 20.86 -3.23
CA SER A 439 7.77 20.47 -1.82
C SER A 439 8.41 19.10 -1.60
N ASN A 440 9.02 18.92 -0.43
CA ASN A 440 9.60 17.66 0.01
C ASN A 440 8.70 16.99 1.06
N PRO A 441 7.83 16.04 0.68
CA PRO A 441 7.02 15.28 1.62
C PRO A 441 7.79 14.09 2.24
N SER A 442 9.06 13.86 1.86
CA SER A 442 9.87 12.74 2.36
C SER A 442 10.31 12.98 3.81
N LEU A 443 10.69 11.90 4.49
CA LEU A 443 11.25 11.95 5.85
C LEU A 443 12.72 12.40 5.91
N ASP A 444 13.38 12.48 4.76
CA ASP A 444 14.76 12.91 4.61
C ASP A 444 14.87 14.19 3.77
N PRO A 445 15.87 15.07 4.04
CA PRO A 445 16.17 16.19 3.15
C PRO A 445 16.61 15.71 1.76
N VAL A 446 16.11 16.36 0.71
CA VAL A 446 16.40 15.98 -0.68
C VAL A 446 17.27 17.03 -1.38
N LYS A 447 18.01 16.60 -2.41
CA LYS A 447 18.71 17.50 -3.34
C LYS A 447 17.98 17.50 -4.67
N VAL A 448 17.81 18.67 -5.28
CA VAL A 448 17.05 18.81 -6.53
C VAL A 448 17.90 19.49 -7.60
N ARG A 449 18.03 18.81 -8.73
CA ARG A 449 18.59 19.34 -9.97
C ARG A 449 17.45 19.76 -10.90
N LEU A 450 17.62 20.93 -11.52
CA LEU A 450 16.70 21.43 -12.54
C LEU A 450 17.39 21.43 -13.89
N SER A 451 16.65 21.09 -14.95
CA SER A 451 17.12 21.23 -16.33
C SER A 451 16.02 21.72 -17.27
N LEU A 452 16.39 22.66 -18.13
CA LEU A 452 15.54 23.17 -19.19
C LEU A 452 15.86 22.45 -20.49
N ARG A 453 14.83 21.85 -21.10
CA ARG A 453 14.92 21.21 -22.42
C ARG A 453 14.08 21.97 -23.43
N ASN A 454 14.66 22.34 -24.56
CA ASN A 454 13.91 23.00 -25.62
C ASN A 454 12.89 22.06 -26.28
N ARG A 455 12.12 22.57 -27.24
CA ARG A 455 11.13 21.78 -28.02
C ARG A 455 11.70 20.55 -28.74
N ASN A 456 13.02 20.50 -28.98
CA ASN A 456 13.71 19.35 -29.59
C ASN A 456 14.23 18.35 -28.54
N GLY A 457 13.92 18.55 -27.26
CA GLY A 457 14.37 17.70 -26.15
C GLY A 457 15.82 17.93 -25.73
N THR A 458 16.54 18.88 -26.35
CA THR A 458 17.94 19.19 -26.01
C THR A 458 18.01 20.01 -24.72
N ILE A 459 18.88 19.62 -23.78
CA ILE A 459 19.13 20.39 -22.57
C ILE A 459 19.81 21.71 -22.96
N VAL A 460 19.14 22.82 -22.67
CA VAL A 460 19.64 24.19 -22.89
C VAL A 460 20.45 24.66 -21.68
N LYS A 461 19.99 24.33 -20.47
CA LYS A 461 20.63 24.72 -19.21
C LYS A 461 20.26 23.74 -18.11
N SER A 462 21.18 23.51 -17.18
CA SER A 462 20.91 22.80 -15.92
C SER A 462 21.51 23.58 -14.75
N THR A 463 20.90 23.45 -13.58
CA THR A 463 21.32 24.10 -12.34
C THR A 463 20.96 23.24 -11.12
N ILE A 464 21.64 23.50 -10.01
CA ILE A 464 21.40 22.89 -8.68
C ILE A 464 21.19 24.09 -7.73
N PRO A 465 19.98 24.64 -7.64
CA PRO A 465 19.75 25.88 -6.89
C PRO A 465 20.02 25.69 -5.40
N ALA A 466 20.79 26.59 -4.77
CA ALA A 466 21.12 26.47 -3.34
C ALA A 466 19.87 26.38 -2.45
N ILE A 467 18.80 27.08 -2.83
CA ILE A 467 17.51 27.07 -2.12
C ILE A 467 16.81 25.69 -2.12
N LEU A 468 17.19 24.77 -3.01
CA LEU A 468 16.65 23.41 -3.12
C LEU A 468 17.65 22.32 -2.68
N ASN A 469 18.81 22.71 -2.14
CA ASN A 469 19.94 21.78 -1.97
C ASN A 469 20.70 22.01 -0.64
N PRO A 470 20.24 21.42 0.48
CA PRO A 470 19.09 20.51 0.57
C PRO A 470 17.75 21.24 0.73
N LEU A 471 16.70 20.70 0.10
CA LEU A 471 15.33 20.98 0.46
C LEU A 471 14.98 20.14 1.70
N ARG A 472 14.85 20.81 2.85
CA ARG A 472 14.57 20.19 4.16
C ARG A 472 13.30 19.33 4.14
N VAL A 473 13.17 18.46 5.14
CA VAL A 473 11.95 17.68 5.42
C VAL A 473 10.76 18.62 5.59
N GLY A 474 9.66 18.35 4.87
CA GLY A 474 8.48 19.23 4.83
C GLY A 474 8.74 20.59 4.17
N GLY A 475 9.95 20.86 3.67
CA GLY A 475 10.29 22.14 3.07
C GLY A 475 9.58 22.35 1.73
N GLN A 476 9.29 23.61 1.41
CA GLN A 476 8.76 24.01 0.12
C GLN A 476 9.47 25.26 -0.39
N VAL A 477 9.64 25.33 -1.72
CA VAL A 477 10.13 26.51 -2.43
C VAL A 477 9.18 26.79 -3.58
N ALA A 478 8.67 28.02 -3.63
CA ALA A 478 8.00 28.57 -4.80
C ALA A 478 8.89 29.65 -5.43
N ALA A 479 9.15 29.54 -6.73
CA ALA A 479 9.98 30.47 -7.48
C ALA A 479 9.54 30.53 -8.94
N PHE A 480 9.81 31.65 -9.60
CA PHE A 480 9.68 31.81 -11.02
C PHE A 480 10.92 31.31 -11.76
N LEU A 481 10.74 30.95 -13.03
CA LEU A 481 11.82 30.45 -13.86
C LEU A 481 12.96 31.48 -14.04
N ASN A 482 12.66 32.77 -13.96
CA ASN A 482 13.69 33.82 -14.01
C ASN A 482 14.55 33.90 -12.75
N GLU A 483 14.04 33.52 -11.59
CA GLU A 483 14.79 33.45 -10.34
C GLU A 483 15.74 32.24 -10.35
N LEU A 484 15.29 31.11 -10.91
CA LEU A 484 16.06 29.87 -10.99
C LEU A 484 17.04 29.83 -12.17
N PHE A 485 16.73 30.54 -13.25
CA PHE A 485 17.49 30.62 -14.50
C PHE A 485 17.60 32.07 -14.99
N SER A 486 18.28 32.92 -14.21
CA SER A 486 18.51 34.34 -14.52
C SER A 486 19.11 34.57 -15.91
N ASP A 487 20.03 33.69 -16.32
CA ASP A 487 20.81 33.85 -17.55
C ASP A 487 20.02 33.51 -18.83
N VAL A 488 18.87 32.83 -18.69
CA VAL A 488 18.04 32.38 -19.83
C VAL A 488 17.01 33.45 -20.13
N LYS A 489 17.21 34.29 -21.14
CA LYS A 489 16.31 35.43 -21.41
C LYS A 489 14.90 35.02 -21.86
N GLN A 490 14.83 34.15 -22.86
CA GLN A 490 13.59 33.60 -23.41
C GLN A 490 13.69 32.08 -23.44
N PHE A 491 12.59 31.40 -23.15
CA PHE A 491 12.56 29.94 -23.15
C PHE A 491 11.17 29.42 -23.48
N GLU A 492 11.13 28.34 -24.24
CA GLU A 492 9.94 27.52 -24.41
C GLU A 492 10.34 26.05 -24.58
N GLY A 493 9.71 25.18 -23.80
CA GLY A 493 9.99 23.75 -23.80
C GLY A 493 9.51 23.12 -22.50
N THR A 494 10.35 22.31 -21.87
CA THR A 494 10.02 21.63 -20.62
C THR A 494 11.06 21.92 -19.55
N LEU A 495 10.60 22.16 -18.33
CA LEU A 495 11.40 22.04 -17.12
C LEU A 495 11.36 20.58 -16.66
N ARG A 496 12.53 20.05 -16.31
CA ARG A 496 12.69 18.73 -15.69
C ARG A 496 13.31 18.90 -14.32
N ILE A 497 12.72 18.23 -13.35
CA ILE A 497 13.07 18.23 -11.93
C ILE A 497 13.59 16.83 -11.62
N GLU A 498 14.82 16.71 -11.09
CA GLU A 498 15.43 15.44 -10.75
C GLU A 498 15.92 15.48 -9.31
N VAL A 499 15.47 14.51 -8.51
CA VAL A 499 15.91 14.34 -7.12
C VAL A 499 17.19 13.51 -7.09
N GLU A 500 18.17 13.94 -6.30
CA GLU A 500 19.41 13.23 -6.04
C GLU A 500 19.41 12.68 -4.61
N GLY A 501 19.58 11.36 -4.47
CA GLY A 501 19.59 10.66 -3.17
C GLY A 501 18.29 9.92 -2.86
N PRO A 502 18.13 9.41 -1.62
CA PRO A 502 16.87 8.82 -1.17
C PRO A 502 15.83 9.93 -0.96
N GLY A 503 14.64 9.76 -1.52
CA GLY A 503 13.52 10.68 -1.36
C GLY A 503 12.88 11.12 -2.67
N GLU A 504 11.73 11.76 -2.55
CA GLU A 504 10.87 12.16 -3.65
C GLU A 504 10.29 13.57 -3.39
N VAL A 505 9.84 14.24 -4.46
CA VAL A 505 9.22 15.57 -4.35
C VAL A 505 7.86 15.62 -5.03
N VAL A 506 7.06 16.59 -4.62
CA VAL A 506 5.84 17.01 -5.33
C VAL A 506 6.11 18.36 -5.98
N ALA A 507 5.51 18.61 -7.15
CA ALA A 507 5.62 19.90 -7.82
C ALA A 507 4.27 20.45 -8.28
N THR A 508 4.23 21.76 -8.46
CA THR A 508 3.10 22.49 -9.05
C THR A 508 3.64 23.51 -10.01
N GLY A 509 3.15 23.50 -11.25
CA GLY A 509 3.50 24.46 -12.29
C GLY A 509 2.32 25.36 -12.64
N MET A 510 2.58 26.65 -12.81
CA MET A 510 1.62 27.60 -13.34
C MET A 510 2.31 28.57 -14.30
N ILE A 511 1.63 28.97 -15.37
CA ILE A 511 2.04 30.11 -16.20
C ILE A 511 1.30 31.34 -15.71
N VAL A 512 2.05 32.41 -15.48
CA VAL A 512 1.52 33.73 -15.15
C VAL A 512 1.71 34.64 -16.37
N ARG A 513 0.61 35.21 -16.86
CA ARG A 513 0.64 36.21 -17.93
C ARG A 513 -0.25 37.38 -17.56
N GLN A 514 0.33 38.57 -17.41
CA GLN A 514 -0.41 39.78 -17.01
C GLN A 514 -1.30 39.57 -15.75
N ALA A 515 -0.75 38.89 -14.73
CA ALA A 515 -1.44 38.49 -13.50
C ALA A 515 -2.60 37.47 -13.65
N LEU A 516 -2.80 36.92 -14.86
CA LEU A 516 -3.69 35.78 -15.09
C LEU A 516 -2.93 34.47 -14.87
N LEU A 517 -3.60 33.51 -14.24
CA LEU A 517 -3.03 32.20 -13.92
C LEU A 517 -3.51 31.15 -14.91
N SER A 518 -2.60 30.30 -15.36
CA SER A 518 -2.93 29.09 -16.12
C SER A 518 -2.20 27.89 -15.52
N ALA A 519 -2.93 26.82 -15.25
CA ALA A 519 -2.36 25.60 -14.70
C ALA A 519 -1.50 24.89 -15.75
N VAL A 520 -0.40 24.30 -15.29
CA VAL A 520 0.48 23.49 -16.12
C VAL A 520 0.53 22.07 -15.55
N PRO A 521 0.33 21.03 -16.38
CA PRO A 521 0.42 19.66 -15.89
C PRO A 521 1.86 19.32 -15.49
N VAL A 522 1.99 18.60 -14.38
CA VAL A 522 3.24 17.97 -13.96
C VAL A 522 3.11 16.48 -14.24
N THR A 523 4.05 15.93 -15.01
CA THR A 523 4.12 14.50 -15.31
C THR A 523 5.26 13.87 -14.54
N ARG A 524 5.01 12.76 -13.86
CA ARG A 524 6.04 11.88 -13.31
C ARG A 524 6.63 11.04 -14.44
N LEU A 525 7.95 10.95 -14.52
CA LEU A 525 8.63 10.10 -15.48
C LEU A 525 9.13 8.86 -14.75
N ASN A 526 8.54 7.69 -15.06
CA ASN A 526 9.06 6.41 -14.58
C ASN A 526 10.46 6.20 -15.16
N ARG A 527 11.40 5.76 -14.33
CA ARG A 527 12.68 5.21 -14.81
C ARG A 527 12.59 3.70 -14.87
#